data_AF-A0A1Z1WMX2-F1
#
_entry.id   AF-A0A1Z1WMX2-F1
#
_cell.length_a   1.000
_cell.length_b   1.000
_cell.length_c   1.000
_cell.angle_alpha   90.00
_cell.angle_beta   90.00
_cell.angle_gamma   90.00
#
_symmetry.space_group_name_H-M   'P 1'
#
loop_
_entity.id
_entity.type
_entity.pdbx_description
1 polymer ?
#
loop_
_entity_poly.entity_id
_entity_poly.type
_entity_poly.pdbx_seq_one_letter_code
_entity_poly.pdbx_strand_id
1 'polypeptide(L)' 'MAIGGVYNLRIHHDDVLQPVLRFLKVMEVPGLGPEGARAQEELGLFMGGLDAEASKFDERLAARKARMAARG' A
#
# COMPACT_ATOMS: atom_id res chain seq x y z
N MET A 1 -1.98 13.95 3.66
CA MET A 1 -0.74 13.28 3.21
C MET A 1 0.43 13.98 3.89
N ALA A 2 1.29 13.26 4.62
CA ALA A 2 2.34 13.91 5.40
C ALA A 2 3.37 14.55 4.45
N ILE A 3 3.50 15.87 4.55
CA ILE A 3 4.23 16.72 3.62
C ILE A 3 5.77 16.66 3.84
N GLY A 4 6.23 15.86 4.81
CA GLY A 4 7.66 15.74 5.18
C GLY A 4 8.43 14.55 4.61
N GLY A 5 7.82 13.69 3.78
CA GLY A 5 8.50 12.53 3.18
C GLY A 5 8.79 11.35 4.12
N VAL A 6 8.63 11.52 5.43
CA VAL A 6 8.83 10.47 6.45
C VAL A 6 7.62 9.53 6.56
N TYR A 7 6.47 9.90 6.00
CA TYR A 7 5.27 9.05 5.97
C TYR A 7 4.47 9.30 4.68
N ASN A 8 4.23 8.25 3.89
CA ASN A 8 3.36 8.30 2.72
C ASN A 8 2.66 6.95 2.54
N LEU A 9 1.71 6.87 1.60
CA LEU A 9 0.93 5.65 1.36
C LEU A 9 1.82 4.46 0.97
N ARG A 10 2.88 4.70 0.17
CA ARG A 10 3.85 3.68 -0.23
C ARG A 10 4.59 3.09 0.98
N ILE A 11 5.16 3.94 1.82
CA ILE A 11 5.85 3.54 3.06
C ILE A 11 4.88 2.78 3.98
N HIS A 12 3.65 3.27 4.14
CA HIS A 12 2.68 2.59 5.02
C HIS A 12 2.28 1.21 4.47
N HIS A 13 2.06 1.09 3.16
CA HIS A 13 1.77 -0.18 2.52
C HIS A 13 2.94 -1.18 2.66
N ASP A 14 4.15 -0.76 2.30
CA ASP A 14 5.32 -1.65 2.18
C ASP A 14 5.99 -1.95 3.52
N ASP A 15 6.11 -0.95 4.40
CA ASP A 15 6.91 -1.07 5.62
C ASP A 15 6.07 -1.36 6.88
N VAL A 16 4.74 -1.23 6.78
CA VAL A 16 3.84 -1.46 7.92
C VAL A 16 2.81 -2.54 7.62
N LEU A 17 1.94 -2.33 6.64
CA LEU A 17 0.81 -3.23 6.41
C LEU A 17 1.25 -4.59 5.89
N GLN A 18 2.04 -4.63 4.80
CA GLN A 18 2.53 -5.89 4.23
C GLN A 18 3.33 -6.75 5.24
N PRO A 19 4.28 -6.20 6.02
CA PRO A 19 5.01 -6.98 7.03
C PRO A 19 4.10 -7.54 8.12
N VAL A 20 3.15 -6.76 8.63
CA VAL A 20 2.21 -7.22 9.66
C VAL A 20 1.30 -8.32 9.13
N LEU A 21 0.72 -8.15 7.94
CA LEU A 21 -0.17 -9.15 7.33
C LEU A 21 0.57 -10.47 7.04
N ARG A 22 1.82 -10.41 6.57
CA ARG A 22 2.66 -11.59 6.36
C ARG A 22 3.04 -12.28 7.67
N PHE A 23 3.43 -11.51 8.69
CA PHE A 23 3.80 -12.04 10.00
C PHE A 23 2.65 -12.83 10.63
N LEU A 24 1.44 -12.27 10.55
CA LEU A 24 0.21 -12.90 11.03
C LEU A 24 -0.35 -13.98 10.08
N LYS A 25 0.21 -14.09 8.87
CA LYS A 25 -0.26 -14.99 7.81
C LYS A 25 -1.75 -14.83 7.49
N VAL A 26 -2.27 -13.60 7.57
CA VAL A 26 -3.72 -13.31 7.49
C VAL A 26 -4.33 -13.88 6.21
N MET A 27 -3.61 -13.83 5.08
CA MET A 27 -4.08 -14.33 3.79
C MET A 27 -4.01 -15.85 3.63
N GLU A 28 -3.33 -16.54 4.55
CA GLU A 28 -3.11 -17.99 4.51
C GLU A 28 -3.91 -18.73 5.60
N VAL A 29 -4.63 -18.01 6.47
CA VAL A 29 -5.40 -18.62 7.56
C VAL A 29 -6.46 -19.57 6.98
N PRO A 30 -6.38 -20.89 7.26
CA PRO A 30 -7.35 -21.85 6.77
C PRO A 30 -8.56 -21.95 7.70
N GLY A 31 -9.63 -22.59 7.22
CA GLY A 31 -10.78 -22.96 8.07
C GLY A 31 -11.62 -21.78 8.56
N LEU A 32 -11.52 -20.61 7.91
CA LEU A 32 -12.40 -19.49 8.20
C LEU A 32 -13.84 -19.83 7.78
N GLY A 33 -14.79 -19.41 8.62
CA GLY A 33 -16.20 -19.40 8.25
C GLY A 33 -16.49 -18.37 7.12
N PRO A 34 -17.71 -18.35 6.59
CA PRO A 34 -18.08 -17.49 5.45
C PRO A 34 -17.71 -16.01 5.63
N GLU A 35 -17.90 -15.46 6.83
CA GLU A 35 -17.55 -14.07 7.14
C GLU A 35 -16.04 -13.82 7.10
N GLY A 36 -15.24 -14.76 7.62
CA GLY A 36 -13.79 -14.65 7.61
C GLY A 36 -13.22 -14.79 6.19
N ALA A 37 -13.77 -15.69 5.39
CA ALA A 37 -13.40 -15.82 3.98
C ALA A 37 -13.70 -14.52 3.20
N ARG A 38 -14.87 -13.92 3.41
CA ARG A 38 -15.22 -12.63 2.82
C ARG A 38 -14.28 -11.51 3.28
N ALA A 39 -13.96 -11.46 4.58
CA ALA A 39 -13.04 -10.46 5.11
C ALA A 39 -11.62 -10.60 4.54
N GLN A 40 -11.14 -11.83 4.28
CA GLN A 40 -9.88 -12.06 3.57
C GLN A 40 -9.92 -11.53 2.14
N GLU A 41 -11.01 -11.74 1.41
CA GLU A 41 -11.18 -11.22 0.05
C GLU A 41 -11.22 -9.68 0.04
N GLU A 42 -12.03 -9.07 0.90
CA GLU A 42 -12.13 -7.62 1.06
C GLU A 42 -10.77 -6.99 1.41
N LEU A 43 -10.01 -7.63 2.31
CA LEU A 43 -8.67 -7.19 2.67
C LEU A 43 -7.72 -7.26 1.45
N GLY A 44 -7.78 -8.33 0.67
CA GLY A 44 -6.97 -8.48 -0.54
C GLY A 44 -7.27 -7.39 -1.58
N LEU A 45 -8.56 -7.12 -1.83
CA LEU A 45 -9.02 -6.05 -2.70
C LEU A 45 -8.54 -4.67 -2.22
N PHE A 46 -8.65 -4.42 -0.92
CA PHE A 46 -8.18 -3.17 -0.31
C PHE A 46 -6.67 -2.99 -0.49
N MET A 47 -5.86 -4.02 -0.19
CA MET A 47 -4.41 -3.94 -0.32
C MET A 47 -3.98 -3.73 -1.77
N GLY A 48 -4.63 -4.37 -2.74
CA GLY A 48 -4.40 -4.12 -4.16
C GLY A 48 -4.75 -2.69 -4.59
N GLY A 49 -5.87 -2.14 -4.08
CA GLY A 49 -6.24 -0.75 -4.32
C GLY A 49 -5.23 0.24 -3.74
N LEU A 50 -4.78 -0.02 -2.51
CA LEU A 50 -3.79 0.81 -1.83
C LEU A 50 -2.44 0.84 -2.58
N ASP A 51 -1.98 -0.30 -3.08
CA ASP A 51 -0.76 -0.38 -3.90
C ASP A 51 -0.89 0.41 -5.22
N ALA A 52 -2.04 0.33 -5.88
CA ALA A 52 -2.30 1.09 -7.10
C ALA A 52 -2.30 2.61 -6.86
N GLU A 53 -2.86 3.06 -5.74
CA GLU A 53 -2.82 4.47 -5.35
C GLU A 53 -1.42 4.94 -4.98
N ALA A 54 -0.67 4.13 -4.23
CA ALA A 54 0.71 4.41 -3.87
C ALA A 54 1.60 4.55 -5.12
N SER A 55 1.47 3.61 -6.07
CA SER A 55 2.20 3.64 -7.35
C SER A 55 1.95 4.91 -8.15
N LYS A 56 0.67 5.29 -8.32
CA LYS A 56 0.29 6.53 -9.02
C LYS A 56 0.86 7.78 -8.34
N PHE A 57 0.94 7.76 -7.01
CA PHE A 57 1.52 8.88 -6.27
C PHE A 57 3.04 8.99 -6.49
N ASP A 58 3.76 7.86 -6.43
CA ASP A 58 5.20 7.81 -6.66
C ASP A 58 5.56 8.29 -8.07
N GLU A 59 4.82 7.87 -9.09
CA GLU A 59 4.97 8.34 -10.48
C GLU A 59 4.81 9.86 -10.57
N ARG A 60 3.78 10.43 -9.94
CA ARG A 60 3.55 11.89 -9.93
C ARG A 60 4.68 12.63 -9.22
N LEU A 61 5.19 12.08 -8.13
CA LEU A 61 6.33 12.66 -7.40
C LEU A 61 7.60 12.62 -8.24
N ALA A 62 7.89 11.50 -8.90
CA ALA A 62 9.00 11.35 -9.82
C ALA A 62 8.91 12.36 -10.98
N ALA A 63 7.75 12.48 -11.62
CA ALA A 63 7.51 13.44 -12.69
C ALA A 63 7.67 14.91 -12.23
N ARG A 64 7.28 15.22 -10.98
CA ARG A 64 7.52 16.54 -10.39
C ARG A 64 9.02 16.79 -10.16
N LYS A 65 9.75 15.82 -9.61
CA LYS A 65 11.20 15.93 -9.40
C LYS A 65 11.95 16.13 -10.72
N ALA A 66 11.60 15.38 -11.75
CA ALA A 66 12.19 15.53 -13.09
C ALA A 66 11.96 16.94 -13.67
N ARG A 67 10.74 17.48 -13.54
CA ARG A 67 10.43 18.86 -13.98
C ARG A 67 11.20 19.93 -13.22
N MET A 68 11.43 19.74 -11.92
CA MET A 68 12.23 20.67 -11.12
C MET A 68 13.70 20.63 -11.52
N ALA A 69 14.25 19.43 -11.73
CA ALA A 69 15.63 19.24 -12.18
C ALA A 69 15.89 19.80 -13.58
N ALA A 70 14.89 19.80 -14.47
CA ALA A 70 15.01 20.39 -15.81
C ALA A 70 14.90 21.93 -15.83
N ARG A 71 14.52 22.57 -14.71
CA ARG A 71 14.36 24.03 -14.58
C ARG A 71 15.51 24.72 -13.86
N GLY A 72 16.36 23.96 -13.18
CA GLY A 72 17.59 24.43 -12.54
C GLY A 72 18.79 24.05 -13.39
#